data_AF-A0A4R0Q0A1-F1
#
_entry.id   AF-A0A4R0Q0A1-F1
#
_cell.length_a   1.000
_cell.length_b   1.000
_cell.length_c   1.000
_cell.angle_alpha   90.00
_cell.angle_beta   90.00
_cell.angle_gamma   90.00
#
_symmetry.space_group_name_H-M   'P 1'
#
loop_
_entity.id
_entity.type
_entity.pdbx_description
1 polymer ?
#
loop_
_entity_poly.entity_id
_entity_poly.type
_entity_poly.pdbx_seq_one_letter_code
_entity_poly.pdbx_strand_id
1 'polypeptide(L)'
;MEPTLTAKEIYDVLRQTLPQQNDFASCDYTDELKELLAFGVTSKLKFLDLIVKHRKELLSIDEAPLDDFHIQHYKSEYGEEYMDDRIKNKFWFAYPALIRITLELEFGEKYKSYANKRDNI
;
A
#
# COMPACT_ATOMS: atom_id res chain seq x y z
N MET A 1 -14.20 20.94 9.12
CA MET A 1 -12.74 21.11 9.23
C MET A 1 -12.17 20.86 7.85
N GLU A 2 -11.33 21.76 7.37
CA GLU A 2 -10.62 21.56 6.10
C GLU A 2 -9.61 20.41 6.24
N PRO A 3 -9.34 19.64 5.17
CA PRO A 3 -8.30 18.63 5.21
C PRO A 3 -6.92 19.26 5.40
N THR A 4 -6.12 18.70 6.31
CA THR A 4 -4.74 19.15 6.54
C THR A 4 -3.70 18.13 6.06
N LEU A 5 -4.13 16.93 5.68
CA LEU A 5 -3.24 15.88 5.18
C LEU A 5 -2.60 16.28 3.84
N THR A 6 -1.29 16.08 3.74
CA THR A 6 -0.51 16.35 2.52
C THR A 6 0.25 15.11 2.04
N ALA A 7 0.66 15.08 0.77
CA ALA A 7 1.48 14.02 0.19
C ALA A 7 2.80 13.79 0.96
N LYS A 8 3.42 14.88 1.44
CA LYS A 8 4.62 14.79 2.26
C LYS A 8 4.36 14.07 3.58
N GLU A 9 3.25 14.39 4.25
CA GLU A 9 2.90 13.73 5.51
C GLU A 9 2.52 12.26 5.31
N ILE A 10 1.92 11.91 4.17
CA ILE A 10 1.69 10.52 3.78
C ILE A 10 3.03 9.78 3.72
N TYR A 11 4.00 10.29 2.96
CA TYR A 11 5.32 9.68 2.86
C TYR A 11 6.02 9.56 4.23
N ASP A 12 5.97 10.63 5.04
CA ASP A 12 6.57 10.64 6.37
C ASP A 12 5.98 9.55 7.28
N VAL A 13 4.65 9.36 7.26
CA VAL A 13 3.98 8.32 8.06
C VAL A 13 4.38 6.93 7.58
N LEU A 14 4.37 6.67 6.28
CA LEU A 14 4.74 5.36 5.73
C LEU A 14 6.17 5.00 6.08
N ARG A 15 7.12 5.92 5.89
CA ARG A 15 8.53 5.72 6.24
C ARG A 15 8.75 5.49 7.74
N GLN A 16 7.92 6.06 8.60
CA GLN A 16 8.02 5.89 10.06
C GLN A 16 7.40 4.56 10.54
N THR A 17 6.46 4.00 9.80
CA THR A 17 5.62 2.89 10.26
C THR A 17 5.89 1.58 9.51
N LEU A 18 6.29 1.64 8.25
CA LEU A 18 6.49 0.50 7.37
C LEU A 18 7.97 0.26 7.07
N PRO A 19 8.37 -0.95 6.66
CA PRO A 19 9.74 -1.25 6.31
C PRO A 19 10.27 -0.41 5.14
N GLN A 20 11.52 0.03 5.23
CA GLN A 20 12.17 0.84 4.18
C GLN A 20 12.23 0.11 2.83
N GLN A 21 12.28 -1.22 2.82
CA GLN A 21 12.30 -2.00 1.58
C GLN A 21 11.05 -1.81 0.72
N ASN A 22 9.91 -1.37 1.29
CA ASN A 22 8.70 -1.04 0.55
C ASN A 22 8.75 0.36 -0.12
N ASP A 23 9.79 1.16 0.13
CA ASP A 23 10.05 2.45 -0.50
C ASP A 23 10.86 2.30 -1.80
N PHE A 24 10.42 1.39 -2.69
CA PHE A 24 11.15 1.06 -3.92
C PHE A 24 10.53 1.67 -5.19
N ALA A 25 9.35 2.29 -5.09
CA ALA A 25 8.65 2.89 -6.22
C ALA A 25 8.50 4.41 -6.03
N SER A 26 8.83 5.18 -7.05
CA SER A 26 8.57 6.62 -7.06
C SER A 26 7.06 6.88 -7.16
N CYS A 27 6.53 7.73 -6.26
CA CYS A 27 5.13 8.10 -6.22
C CYS A 27 4.99 9.52 -5.64
N ASP A 28 4.09 10.33 -6.20
CA ASP A 28 3.79 11.67 -5.69
C ASP A 28 2.62 11.70 -4.68
N TYR A 29 2.00 10.54 -4.45
CA TYR A 29 0.86 10.31 -3.55
C TYR A 29 -0.39 11.15 -3.87
N THR A 30 -0.51 11.71 -5.08
CA THR A 30 -1.64 12.58 -5.45
C THR A 30 -2.97 11.83 -5.46
N ASP A 31 -2.98 10.60 -5.97
CA ASP A 31 -4.22 9.81 -6.07
C ASP A 31 -4.56 9.15 -4.73
N GLU A 32 -3.56 8.63 -4.03
CA GLU A 32 -3.72 8.08 -2.68
C GLU A 32 -4.21 9.15 -1.71
N LEU A 33 -3.76 10.40 -1.83
CA LEU A 33 -4.29 11.52 -1.05
C LEU A 33 -5.77 11.74 -1.34
N LYS A 34 -6.20 11.76 -2.62
CA LYS A 34 -7.63 11.92 -2.96
C LYS A 34 -8.47 10.78 -2.38
N GLU A 35 -7.98 9.55 -2.43
CA GLU A 35 -8.62 8.38 -1.86
C GLU A 35 -8.76 8.51 -0.34
N LEU A 36 -7.66 8.80 0.36
CA LEU A 36 -7.66 9.02 1.81
C LEU A 36 -8.68 10.10 2.22
N LEU A 37 -8.72 11.20 1.49
CA LEU A 37 -9.68 12.28 1.72
C LEU A 37 -11.13 11.85 1.46
N ALA A 38 -11.39 11.09 0.39
CA ALA A 38 -12.71 10.55 0.07
C ALA A 38 -13.25 9.62 1.16
N PHE A 39 -12.35 8.95 1.89
CA PHE A 39 -12.68 8.06 3.00
C PHE A 39 -12.56 8.71 4.39
N GLY A 40 -12.41 10.04 4.46
CA GLY A 40 -12.44 10.80 5.72
C GLY A 40 -11.14 10.78 6.52
N VAL A 41 -10.04 10.33 5.92
CA VAL A 41 -8.68 10.36 6.47
C VAL A 41 -8.07 11.72 6.14
N THR A 42 -8.45 12.73 6.93
CA THR A 42 -8.22 14.15 6.60
C THR A 42 -7.00 14.79 7.26
N SER A 43 -6.28 14.05 8.12
CA SER A 43 -5.12 14.58 8.85
C SER A 43 -4.03 13.53 9.02
N LYS A 44 -2.80 13.98 9.24
CA LYS A 44 -1.64 13.11 9.51
C LYS A 44 -1.89 12.12 10.65
N LEU A 45 -2.51 12.57 11.74
CA LEU A 45 -2.80 11.70 12.90
C LEU A 45 -3.77 10.58 12.52
N LYS A 46 -4.86 10.89 11.80
CA LYS A 46 -5.80 9.87 11.34
C LYS A 46 -5.14 8.87 10.39
N PHE A 47 -4.26 9.34 9.51
CA PHE A 47 -3.53 8.46 8.61
C PHE A 47 -2.55 7.55 9.36
N LEU A 48 -1.83 8.10 10.33
CA LEU A 48 -0.97 7.33 11.22
C LEU A 48 -1.77 6.25 11.97
N ASP A 49 -2.90 6.62 12.58
CA ASP A 49 -3.76 5.70 13.30
C ASP A 49 -4.27 4.58 12.39
N LEU A 50 -4.66 4.91 11.16
CA LEU A 50 -5.10 3.95 10.15
C LEU A 50 -4.01 2.93 9.81
N ILE A 51 -2.80 3.39 9.50
CA ILE A 51 -1.67 2.51 9.16
C ILE A 51 -1.29 1.64 10.36
N VAL A 52 -1.19 2.22 11.56
CA VAL A 52 -0.82 1.48 12.78
C VAL A 52 -1.87 0.43 13.14
N LYS A 53 -3.16 0.75 13.00
CA LYS A 53 -4.29 -0.17 13.25
C LYS A 53 -4.18 -1.45 12.44
N HIS A 54 -3.85 -1.34 11.15
CA HIS A 54 -3.80 -2.48 10.22
C HIS A 54 -2.41 -3.04 9.98
N ARG A 55 -1.36 -2.41 10.52
CA ARG A 55 0.04 -2.73 10.22
C ARG A 55 0.36 -4.22 10.25
N LYS A 56 -0.10 -4.94 11.27
CA LYS A 56 0.21 -6.37 11.41
C LYS A 56 -0.41 -7.21 10.28
N GLU A 57 -1.66 -6.95 9.94
CA GLU A 57 -2.37 -7.66 8.88
C GLU A 57 -1.85 -7.26 7.49
N LEU A 58 -1.62 -5.96 7.29
CA LEU A 58 -1.00 -5.41 6.08
C LEU A 58 0.34 -6.07 5.76
N LEU A 59 1.25 -6.13 6.75
CA LEU A 59 2.55 -6.77 6.57
C LEU A 59 2.41 -8.29 6.39
N SER A 60 1.44 -8.94 7.03
CA SER A 60 1.18 -10.36 6.78
C SER A 60 0.74 -10.64 5.33
N ILE A 61 0.03 -9.70 4.68
CA ILE A 61 -0.34 -9.80 3.27
C ILE A 61 0.88 -9.55 2.38
N ASP A 62 1.67 -8.53 2.70
CA ASP A 62 2.88 -8.16 1.94
C ASP A 62 4.01 -9.20 2.03
N GLU A 63 4.06 -9.97 3.12
CA GLU A 63 5.07 -11.01 3.35
C GLU A 63 4.59 -12.42 2.94
N ALA A 64 3.33 -12.54 2.47
CA ALA A 64 2.72 -13.83 2.20
C ALA A 64 3.49 -14.58 1.11
N PRO A 65 3.84 -15.86 1.31
CA PRO A 65 4.57 -16.62 0.31
C PRO A 65 3.73 -16.80 -0.95
N LEU A 66 4.35 -16.59 -2.11
CA LEU A 66 3.78 -16.96 -3.40
C LEU A 66 3.90 -18.48 -3.60
N ASP A 67 2.96 -19.06 -4.33
CA ASP A 67 3.09 -20.44 -4.78
C ASP A 67 4.11 -20.59 -5.91
N ASP A 68 4.53 -21.83 -6.17
CA ASP A 68 5.55 -22.12 -7.18
C ASP A 68 5.16 -21.65 -8.58
N PHE A 69 3.87 -21.66 -8.91
CA PHE A 69 3.38 -21.21 -10.22
C PHE A 69 3.61 -19.71 -10.39
N HIS A 70 3.19 -18.90 -9.41
CA HIS A 70 3.39 -17.45 -9.42
C HIS A 70 4.87 -17.09 -9.39
N ILE A 71 5.69 -17.82 -8.62
CA ILE A 71 7.14 -17.61 -8.59
C ILE A 71 7.74 -17.81 -9.99
N GLN A 72 7.46 -18.93 -10.65
CA GLN A 72 8.01 -19.20 -11.98
C GLN A 72 7.51 -18.19 -13.03
N HIS A 73 6.23 -17.83 -12.97
CA HIS A 73 5.65 -16.84 -13.86
C HIS A 73 6.33 -15.47 -13.69
N TYR A 74 6.42 -14.95 -12.46
CA TYR A 74 7.04 -13.65 -12.22
C TYR A 74 8.55 -13.63 -12.44
N LYS A 75 9.26 -14.75 -12.20
CA LYS A 75 10.67 -14.87 -12.61
C LYS A 75 10.83 -14.71 -14.12
N SER A 76 9.91 -15.24 -14.92
CA SER A 76 9.94 -15.09 -16.38
C SER A 76 9.61 -13.67 -16.86
N GLU A 77 8.76 -12.94 -16.13
CA GLU A 77 8.32 -11.59 -16.50
C GLU A 77 9.29 -10.50 -16.02
N TYR A 78 9.76 -10.58 -14.78
CA TYR A 78 10.54 -9.53 -14.12
C TYR A 78 12.03 -9.87 -13.95
N GLY A 79 12.40 -11.13 -14.20
CA GLY A 79 13.76 -11.63 -14.03
C GLY A 79 13.99 -12.33 -12.69
N GLU A 80 14.85 -13.34 -12.72
CA GLU A 80 15.11 -14.21 -11.57
C GLU A 80 15.75 -13.46 -10.39
N GLU A 81 16.79 -12.67 -10.64
CA GLU A 81 17.48 -11.92 -9.57
C GLU A 81 16.53 -10.95 -8.84
N TYR A 82 15.64 -10.29 -9.59
CA TYR A 82 14.65 -9.37 -9.02
C TYR A 82 13.66 -10.10 -8.11
N MET A 83 13.19 -11.27 -8.53
CA MET A 83 12.23 -12.05 -7.75
C MET A 83 12.88 -12.73 -6.54
N ASP A 84 14.10 -13.23 -6.66
CA ASP A 84 14.82 -13.87 -5.57
C ASP A 84 15.10 -12.90 -4.42
N ASP A 85 15.44 -11.64 -4.73
CA ASP A 85 15.60 -10.60 -3.70
C ASP A 85 14.28 -10.37 -2.93
N ARG A 86 13.15 -10.27 -3.62
CA ARG A 86 11.83 -10.08 -3.01
C ARG A 86 11.36 -11.26 -2.17
N ILE A 87 11.55 -12.48 -2.68
CA ILE A 87 11.22 -13.72 -1.94
C ILE A 87 12.06 -13.77 -0.65
N LYS A 88 13.35 -13.47 -0.75
CA LYS A 88 14.27 -13.51 0.39
C LYS A 88 13.93 -12.45 1.44
N ASN A 89 13.62 -11.24 1.01
CA ASN A 89 13.36 -10.09 1.89
C ASN A 89 11.88 -9.95 2.28
N LYS A 90 11.00 -10.77 1.72
CA LYS A 90 9.55 -10.85 2.01
C LYS A 90 8.83 -9.51 1.84
N PHE A 91 8.84 -8.98 0.62
CA PHE A 91 8.07 -7.78 0.30
C PHE A 91 7.61 -7.76 -1.16
N TRP A 92 6.32 -7.48 -1.36
CA TRP A 92 5.69 -7.49 -2.68
C TRP A 92 5.27 -6.10 -3.13
N PHE A 93 4.79 -5.29 -2.20
CA PHE A 93 4.09 -4.04 -2.50
C PHE A 93 4.92 -2.82 -2.12
N ALA A 94 4.89 -1.80 -2.98
CA ALA A 94 5.39 -0.49 -2.63
C ALA A 94 4.40 0.25 -1.72
N TYR A 95 4.86 1.30 -1.04
CA TYR A 95 4.04 2.17 -0.20
C TYR A 95 2.65 2.55 -0.79
N PRO A 96 2.51 2.97 -2.06
CA PRO A 96 1.19 3.32 -2.60
C PRO A 96 0.21 2.14 -2.60
N ALA A 97 0.67 0.94 -2.95
CA ALA A 97 -0.16 -0.26 -2.91
C ALA A 97 -0.52 -0.65 -1.46
N LEU A 98 0.41 -0.48 -0.52
CA LEU A 98 0.15 -0.72 0.91
C LEU A 98 -0.92 0.23 1.48
N ILE A 99 -1.00 1.48 1.01
CA ILE A 99 -2.11 2.40 1.36
C ILE A 99 -3.44 1.80 0.90
N ARG A 100 -3.51 1.35 -0.35
CA ARG A 100 -4.75 0.81 -0.94
C ARG A 100 -5.22 -0.47 -0.24
N ILE A 101 -4.28 -1.38 0.08
CA ILE A 101 -4.57 -2.56 0.89
C ILE A 101 -5.09 -2.14 2.28
N THR A 102 -4.50 -1.12 2.89
CA THR A 102 -5.00 -0.59 4.18
C THR A 102 -6.42 -0.04 4.07
N LEU A 103 -6.75 0.65 2.97
CA LEU A 103 -8.11 1.13 2.71
C LEU A 103 -9.10 -0.03 2.48
N GLU A 104 -8.68 -1.10 1.81
CA GLU A 104 -9.47 -2.33 1.69
C GLU A 104 -9.73 -2.99 3.04
N LEU A 105 -8.71 -3.08 3.91
CA LEU A 105 -8.86 -3.63 5.26
C LEU A 105 -9.81 -2.79 6.13
N GLU A 106 -9.75 -1.45 6.03
CA GLU A 106 -10.60 -0.57 6.85
C GLU A 106 -12.04 -0.47 6.33
N PHE A 107 -12.22 -0.35 5.02
CA PHE A 107 -13.51 0.04 4.42
C PHE A 107 -14.16 -1.06 3.57
N GLY A 108 -13.44 -2.15 3.30
CA GLY A 108 -13.93 -3.33 2.59
C GLY A 108 -14.58 -2.99 1.25
N GLU A 109 -15.81 -3.48 1.06
CA GLU A 109 -16.57 -3.31 -0.18
C GLU A 109 -16.82 -1.85 -0.59
N LYS A 110 -16.80 -0.91 0.37
CA LYS A 110 -16.94 0.52 0.04
C LYS A 110 -15.72 1.02 -0.72
N TYR A 111 -14.52 0.63 -0.31
CA TYR A 111 -13.30 1.01 -1.01
C TYR A 111 -13.15 0.28 -2.34
N LYS A 112 -13.47 -1.01 -2.40
CA LYS A 112 -13.51 -1.74 -3.69
C LYS A 112 -14.45 -1.10 -4.71
N SER A 113 -15.65 -0.73 -4.28
CA SER A 113 -16.62 -0.03 -5.15
C SER A 113 -16.09 1.33 -5.63
N TYR A 114 -15.39 2.07 -4.76
CA TYR A 114 -14.74 3.31 -5.13
C TYR A 114 -13.62 3.09 -6.14
N ALA A 115 -12.74 2.10 -5.91
CA ALA A 115 -11.62 1.76 -6.77
C ALA A 115 -12.09 1.31 -8.16
N ASN A 116 -13.10 0.45 -8.25
CA ASN A 116 -13.68 0.03 -9.53
C ASN A 116 -14.23 1.24 -10.32
N LYS A 117 -14.90 2.17 -9.64
CA LYS A 117 -15.39 3.40 -10.27
C LYS A 117 -14.25 4.31 -10.74
N ARG A 118 -13.15 4.40 -9.99
CA ARG A 118 -11.93 5.14 -10.39
C ARG A 118 -11.30 4.51 -11.64
N ASP A 119 -11.26 3.18 -11.69
CA ASP A 119 -10.56 2.41 -12.73
C ASP A 119 -11.44 2.11 -13.97
N ASN A 120 -12.72 2.47 -13.93
CA ASN A 120 -13.72 2.20 -14.98
C ASN A 120 -13.91 0.70 -15.29
N ILE A 121 -14.00 -0.11 -14.24
CA ILE A 121 -14.25 -1.57 -14.30
C ILE A 121 -15.66 -1.89 -13.79
#